data_AF-A0A537GRG8-F1
#
_entry.id   AF-A0A537GRG8-F1
#
_cell.length_a   1.000
_cell.length_b   1.000
_cell.length_c   1.000
_cell.angle_alpha   90.00
_cell.angle_beta   90.00
_cell.angle_gamma   90.00
#
_symmetry.space_group_name_H-M   'P 1'
#
loop_
_entity.id
_entity.type
_entity.pdbx_description
1 polymer ?
#
loop_
_entity_poly.entity_id
_entity_poly.type
_entity_poly.pdbx_seq_one_letter_code
_entity_poly.pdbx_strand_id
1 'polypeptide(L)'
;DAGRSGMTLTRSIEISSERDYGPLTKELKKLIAKISFRVPLERALQYFADATGTTLSRRSSMLIAEANKSGGDIQESMESVAKHVQEIQYLERKRRATLRPFIGVMYISFAVFLVTVYLLISSFFKQLANTDFGGGGTVGGVGFNFVSLPLDKITTVFLYMAMIEALFAGLVGGKMATGYLKDGLKHAILLMMICFVTFIFLI
;
A
#
# COMPACT_ATOMS: atom_id res chain seq x y z
N ASP A 1 26.13 0.16 20.76
CA ASP A 1 27.43 -0.12 20.10
C ASP A 1 28.30 -1.21 20.74
N ALA A 2 27.90 -1.89 21.83
CA ALA A 2 28.71 -2.98 22.41
C ALA A 2 28.65 -4.31 21.62
N GLY A 3 27.57 -4.57 20.86
CA GLY A 3 27.41 -5.80 20.08
C GLY A 3 28.34 -5.92 18.86
N ARG A 4 29.08 -4.86 18.50
CA ARG A 4 29.94 -4.81 17.30
C ARG A 4 31.41 -5.16 17.56
N SER A 5 31.84 -5.32 18.81
CA SER A 5 33.27 -5.33 19.14
C SER A 5 33.86 -6.71 19.47
N GLY A 6 33.14 -7.81 19.23
CA GLY A 6 33.61 -9.15 19.63
C GLY A 6 33.87 -9.30 21.14
N MET A 7 33.35 -8.39 21.96
CA MET A 7 33.48 -8.46 23.41
C MET A 7 32.49 -9.47 23.98
N THR A 8 32.89 -10.24 25.00
CA THR A 8 32.00 -11.18 25.66
C THR A 8 30.81 -10.43 26.28
N LEU A 9 29.64 -11.07 26.35
CA LEU A 9 28.41 -10.48 26.91
C LEU A 9 28.65 -9.93 28.33
N THR A 10 29.48 -10.63 29.11
CA THR A 10 29.96 -10.20 30.43
C THR A 10 30.66 -8.84 30.41
N ARG A 11 31.56 -8.61 29.44
CA ARG A 11 32.29 -7.34 29.28
C ARG A 11 31.35 -6.19 28.86
N SER A 12 30.34 -6.49 28.05
CA SER A 12 29.32 -5.51 27.66
C SER A 12 28.49 -5.03 28.85
N ILE A 13 28.13 -5.95 29.75
CA ILE A 13 27.39 -5.64 30.98
C ILE A 13 28.25 -4.81 31.93
N GLU A 14 29.52 -5.15 32.06
CA GLU A 14 30.51 -4.41 32.88
C GLU A 14 30.60 -2.93 32.47
N ILE A 15 30.85 -2.66 31.19
CA ILE A 15 30.94 -1.29 30.64
C ILE A 15 29.62 -0.54 30.78
N SER A 16 28.49 -1.24 30.63
CA SER A 16 27.19 -0.61 30.78
C SER A 16 26.96 -0.10 32.21
N SER A 17 27.48 -0.79 33.23
CA SER A 17 27.30 -0.39 34.63
C SER A 17 28.07 0.83 35.11
N GLU A 18 29.03 1.30 34.32
CA GLU A 18 29.75 2.54 34.60
C GLU A 18 28.87 3.77 34.35
N ARG A 19 27.76 3.61 33.61
CA ARG A 19 26.75 4.67 33.45
C ARG A 19 25.79 4.71 34.63
N ASP A 20 25.38 5.93 34.98
CA ASP A 20 24.45 6.14 36.08
C ASP A 20 22.98 6.05 35.60
N TYR A 21 22.28 5.03 36.06
CA TYR A 21 20.86 4.76 35.82
C TYR A 21 20.01 4.99 37.09
N GLY A 22 20.53 5.74 38.07
CA GLY A 22 19.85 6.05 39.32
C GLY A 22 19.67 4.82 40.23
N PRO A 23 18.45 4.48 40.68
CA PRO A 23 18.22 3.36 41.60
C PRO A 23 18.61 1.99 41.02
N LEU A 24 18.64 1.86 39.69
CA LEU A 24 19.01 0.64 38.99
C LEU A 24 20.54 0.40 38.99
N THR A 25 21.34 1.46 39.11
CA THR A 25 22.82 1.38 39.15
C THR A 25 23.30 0.49 40.30
N LYS A 26 22.63 0.56 41.45
CA LYS A 26 22.99 -0.22 42.65
C LYS A 26 22.81 -1.72 42.43
N GLU A 27 21.71 -2.13 41.79
CA GLU A 27 21.43 -3.53 41.49
C GLU A 27 22.29 -4.06 40.33
N LEU A 28 22.60 -3.20 39.35
CA LEU A 28 23.49 -3.53 38.23
C LEU A 28 24.95 -3.76 38.69
N LYS A 29 25.45 -2.97 39.65
CA LYS A 29 26.77 -3.21 40.26
C LYS A 29 26.84 -4.54 41.01
N LYS A 30 25.76 -4.94 41.70
CA LYS A 30 25.69 -6.26 42.37
C LYS A 30 25.66 -7.41 41.37
N LEU A 31 25.00 -7.24 40.22
CA LEU A 31 25.01 -8.22 39.14
C LEU A 31 26.45 -8.48 38.68
N ILE A 32 27.23 -7.43 38.42
CA ILE A 32 28.63 -7.55 37.98
C ILE A 32 29.52 -8.14 39.05
N ALA A 33 29.36 -7.74 40.31
CA ALA A 33 30.09 -8.36 41.40
C ALA A 33 29.85 -9.89 41.46
N LYS A 34 28.62 -10.35 41.22
CA LYS A 34 28.32 -11.80 41.17
C LYS A 34 28.99 -12.46 39.96
N ILE A 35 28.97 -11.81 38.80
CA ILE A 35 29.64 -12.33 37.60
C ILE A 35 31.16 -12.39 37.80
N SER A 36 31.77 -11.39 38.45
CA SER A 36 33.20 -11.39 38.79
C SER A 36 33.57 -12.48 39.80
N PHE A 37 32.61 -12.90 40.64
CA PHE A 37 32.75 -14.05 41.54
C PHE A 37 32.45 -15.41 40.86
N ARG A 38 32.58 -15.51 39.53
CA ARG A 38 32.40 -16.76 38.75
C ARG A 38 31.01 -17.40 38.89
N VAL A 39 29.99 -16.65 39.32
CA VAL A 39 28.61 -17.13 39.33
C VAL A 39 28.10 -17.21 37.87
N PRO A 40 27.39 -18.28 37.47
CA PRO A 40 26.80 -18.39 36.14
C PRO A 40 25.92 -17.19 35.80
N LEU A 41 26.03 -16.68 34.57
CA LEU A 41 25.34 -15.46 34.13
C LEU A 41 23.83 -15.57 34.30
N GLU A 42 23.27 -16.75 34.05
CA GLU A 42 21.84 -17.05 34.19
C GLU A 42 21.38 -16.83 35.63
N ARG A 43 22.16 -17.33 36.60
CA ARG A 43 21.88 -17.17 38.03
C ARG A 43 22.04 -15.72 38.46
N ALA A 44 23.08 -15.04 37.99
CA ALA A 44 23.33 -13.64 38.29
C ALA A 44 22.19 -12.73 37.78
N LEU A 45 21.72 -12.95 36.54
CA LEU A 45 20.60 -12.25 35.91
C LEU A 45 19.27 -12.52 36.60
N GLN A 46 19.07 -13.74 37.12
CA GLN A 46 17.88 -14.08 37.91
C GLN A 46 17.86 -13.32 39.24
N TYR A 47 18.99 -13.25 39.95
CA TYR A 47 19.10 -12.42 41.16
C TYR A 47 18.88 -10.93 40.89
N PHE A 48 19.34 -10.42 39.75
CA PHE A 48 19.09 -9.03 39.33
C PHE A 48 17.60 -8.76 39.07
N ALA A 49 16.91 -9.69 38.40
CA ALA A 49 15.48 -9.59 38.14
C ALA A 49 14.65 -9.63 39.43
N ASP A 50 15.01 -10.51 40.36
CA ASP A 50 14.31 -10.63 41.64
C ASP A 50 14.56 -9.39 42.53
N ALA A 51 15.79 -8.83 42.52
CA ALA A 51 16.13 -7.63 43.29
C ALA A 51 15.49 -6.33 42.76
N THR A 52 15.21 -6.27 41.45
CA THR A 52 14.53 -5.11 40.85
C THR A 52 13.01 -5.21 40.90
N GLY A 53 12.45 -6.41 41.11
CA GLY A 53 11.02 -6.60 41.42
C GLY A 53 10.02 -6.24 40.32
N THR A 54 10.49 -5.97 39.09
CA THR A 54 9.62 -5.56 37.97
C THR A 54 9.48 -6.68 36.93
N THR A 55 8.27 -6.83 36.38
CA THR A 55 7.97 -7.81 35.31
C THR A 55 8.84 -7.60 34.07
N LEU A 56 9.22 -6.35 33.79
CA LEU A 56 10.08 -6.00 32.67
C LEU A 56 11.51 -6.56 32.86
N SER A 57 12.10 -6.35 34.04
CA SER A 57 13.44 -6.85 34.37
C SER A 57 13.54 -8.37 34.28
N ARG A 58 12.50 -9.09 34.72
CA ARG A 58 12.43 -10.55 34.66
C ARG A 58 12.35 -11.12 33.24
N ARG A 59 11.62 -10.44 32.35
CA ARG A 59 11.54 -10.85 30.93
C ARG A 59 12.87 -10.55 30.22
N SER A 60 13.44 -9.37 30.45
CA SER A 60 14.72 -8.98 29.86
C SER A 60 15.86 -9.89 30.31
N SER A 61 15.92 -10.25 31.60
CA SER A 61 16.96 -11.14 32.14
C SER A 61 16.89 -12.55 31.55
N MET A 62 15.68 -13.10 31.38
CA MET A 62 15.47 -14.39 30.70
C MET A 62 15.90 -14.35 29.23
N LEU A 63 15.54 -13.29 28.49
CA LEU A 63 15.92 -13.16 27.08
C LEU A 63 17.45 -13.05 26.91
N ILE A 64 18.11 -12.31 27.79
CA ILE A 64 19.58 -12.17 27.78
C ILE A 64 20.26 -13.50 28.15
N ALA A 65 19.70 -14.23 29.12
CA ALA A 65 20.20 -15.55 29.50
C ALA A 65 20.06 -16.56 28.35
N GLU A 66 18.92 -16.57 27.65
CA GLU A 66 18.68 -17.45 26.50
C GLU A 66 19.57 -17.07 25.30
N ALA A 67 19.77 -15.77 25.05
CA ALA A 67 20.70 -15.29 24.03
C ALA A 67 22.16 -15.68 24.31
N ASN A 68 22.60 -15.61 25.57
CA ASN A 68 23.92 -16.06 25.99
C ASN A 68 24.09 -17.58 25.81
N LYS A 69 23.05 -18.34 26.15
CA LYS A 69 23.01 -19.80 26.01
C LYS A 69 23.00 -20.24 24.54
N SER A 70 22.40 -19.44 23.66
CA SER A 70 22.29 -19.73 22.22
C SER A 70 23.54 -19.39 21.41
N GLY A 71 24.48 -18.58 21.93
CA GLY A 71 25.85 -18.45 21.43
C GLY A 71 26.07 -18.32 19.91
N GLY A 72 25.17 -17.69 19.14
CA GLY A 72 25.24 -17.72 17.67
C GLY A 72 24.68 -16.49 16.96
N ASP A 73 25.61 -15.64 16.51
CA ASP A 73 25.52 -14.67 15.41
C ASP A 73 24.28 -13.74 15.32
N ILE A 74 24.23 -12.78 16.25
CA ILE A 74 23.39 -11.57 16.10
C ILE A 74 23.67 -10.87 14.75
N GLN A 75 24.89 -10.99 14.21
CA GLN A 75 25.29 -10.42 12.93
C GLN A 75 24.53 -11.07 11.76
N GLU A 76 24.42 -12.40 11.73
CA GLU A 76 23.67 -13.14 10.71
C GLU A 76 22.17 -12.83 10.77
N SER A 77 21.61 -12.74 11.98
CA SER A 77 20.20 -12.36 12.16
C SER A 77 19.94 -10.93 11.69
N MET A 78 20.81 -9.97 12.02
CA MET A 78 20.70 -8.59 11.56
C MET A 78 20.93 -8.43 10.05
N GLU A 79 21.85 -9.20 9.45
CA GLU A 79 22.07 -9.22 8.01
C GLU A 79 20.86 -9.76 7.25
N SER A 80 20.23 -10.82 7.77
CA SER A 80 19.00 -11.39 7.23
C SER A 80 17.85 -10.38 7.26
N VAL A 81 17.66 -9.68 8.38
CA VAL A 81 16.64 -8.61 8.50
C VAL A 81 16.95 -7.45 7.56
N ALA A 82 18.22 -7.03 7.43
CA ALA A 82 18.62 -5.96 6.53
C ALA A 82 18.34 -6.31 5.06
N LYS A 83 18.67 -7.54 4.63
CA LYS A 83 18.34 -8.05 3.29
C LYS A 83 16.83 -8.08 3.07
N HIS A 84 16.05 -8.53 4.05
CA HIS A 84 14.59 -8.57 3.93
C HIS A 84 13.97 -7.17 3.78
N VAL A 85 14.45 -6.17 4.54
CA VAL A 85 14.00 -4.78 4.40
C VAL A 85 14.37 -4.21 3.03
N GLN A 86 15.59 -4.49 2.54
CA GLN A 86 16.00 -4.06 1.20
C GLN A 86 15.15 -4.71 0.10
N GLU A 87 14.82 -5.99 0.26
CA GLU A 87 13.95 -6.71 -0.66
C GLU A 87 12.52 -6.15 -0.67
N ILE A 88 11.95 -5.84 0.50
CA ILE A 88 10.64 -5.18 0.61
C ILE A 88 10.67 -3.82 -0.10
N GLN A 89 11.69 -2.99 0.14
CA GLN A 89 11.83 -1.69 -0.53
C GLN A 89 11.98 -1.84 -2.04
N TYR A 90 12.75 -2.85 -2.48
CA TYR A 90 12.91 -3.16 -3.91
C TYR A 90 11.58 -3.58 -4.53
N LEU A 91 10.82 -4.46 -3.86
CA LEU A 91 9.49 -4.90 -4.31
C LEU A 91 8.50 -3.74 -4.37
N GLU A 92 8.47 -2.84 -3.38
CA GLU A 92 7.61 -1.65 -3.42
C GLU A 92 7.98 -0.70 -4.58
N ARG A 93 9.29 -0.46 -4.79
CA ARG A 93 9.76 0.36 -5.91
C ARG A 93 9.42 -0.28 -7.24
N LYS A 94 9.64 -1.59 -7.38
CA LYS A 94 9.30 -2.36 -8.58
C LYS A 94 7.79 -2.32 -8.83
N ARG A 95 6.96 -2.54 -7.81
CA ARG A 95 5.49 -2.45 -7.90
C ARG A 95 5.05 -1.07 -8.39
N ARG A 96 5.58 0.01 -7.80
CA ARG A 96 5.26 1.38 -8.25
C ARG A 96 5.71 1.64 -9.68
N ALA A 97 6.90 1.19 -10.07
CA ALA A 97 7.40 1.34 -11.43
C ALA A 97 6.56 0.56 -12.46
N THR A 98 6.14 -0.66 -12.13
CA THR A 98 5.31 -1.51 -12.99
C THR A 98 3.87 -1.00 -13.11
N LEU A 99 3.31 -0.37 -12.07
CA LEU A 99 1.93 0.12 -12.09
C LEU A 99 1.79 1.55 -12.63
N ARG A 100 2.86 2.36 -12.65
CA ARG A 100 2.83 3.71 -13.22
C ARG A 100 2.27 3.79 -14.65
N PRO A 101 2.67 2.91 -15.60
CA PRO A 101 2.14 2.93 -16.97
C PRO A 101 0.63 2.66 -17.07
N PHE A 102 0.03 1.94 -16.11
CA PHE A 102 -1.41 1.65 -16.13
C PHE A 102 -2.27 2.92 -16.00
N ILE A 103 -1.72 4.02 -15.46
CA ILE A 103 -2.38 5.34 -15.49
C ILE A 103 -2.63 5.77 -16.94
N GLY A 104 -1.60 5.68 -17.79
CA GLY A 104 -1.71 6.08 -19.20
C GLY A 104 -2.71 5.20 -19.95
N VAL A 105 -2.70 3.89 -19.70
CA VAL A 105 -3.67 2.95 -20.28
C VAL A 105 -5.10 3.34 -19.91
N MET A 106 -5.35 3.70 -18.66
CA MET A 106 -6.67 4.13 -18.18
C MET A 106 -7.15 5.44 -18.86
N TYR A 107 -6.28 6.42 -19.06
CA TYR A 107 -6.64 7.64 -19.81
C TYR A 107 -6.94 7.34 -21.28
N ILE A 108 -6.14 6.48 -21.92
CA ILE A 108 -6.34 6.10 -23.32
C ILE A 108 -7.64 5.33 -23.49
N SER A 109 -7.96 4.38 -22.61
CA SER A 109 -9.21 3.62 -22.70
C SER A 109 -10.43 4.52 -22.57
N PHE A 110 -10.38 5.50 -21.66
CA PHE A 110 -11.46 6.47 -21.49
C PHE A 110 -11.62 7.37 -22.73
N ALA A 111 -10.51 7.81 -23.34
CA ALA A 111 -10.56 8.58 -24.58
C ALA A 111 -11.17 7.77 -25.74
N VAL A 112 -10.79 6.49 -25.87
CA VAL A 112 -11.38 5.60 -26.88
C VAL A 112 -12.88 5.45 -26.64
N PHE A 113 -13.32 5.28 -25.39
CA PHE A 113 -14.73 5.23 -25.05
C PHE A 113 -15.49 6.49 -25.52
N LEU A 114 -14.99 7.69 -25.21
CA LEU A 114 -15.60 8.94 -25.68
C LEU A 114 -15.69 9.03 -27.20
N VAL A 115 -14.63 8.64 -27.92
CA VAL A 115 -14.63 8.60 -29.38
C VAL A 115 -15.67 7.60 -29.91
N THR A 116 -15.80 6.42 -29.29
CA THR A 116 -16.82 5.44 -29.69
C THR A 116 -18.23 5.96 -29.47
N VAL A 117 -18.50 6.64 -28.35
CA VAL A 117 -19.81 7.25 -28.07
C VAL A 117 -20.12 8.33 -29.11
N TYR A 118 -19.15 9.20 -29.42
CA TYR A 118 -19.30 10.22 -30.46
C TYR A 118 -19.62 9.62 -31.84
N LEU A 119 -18.86 8.60 -32.27
CA LEU A 119 -19.12 7.93 -33.54
C LEU A 119 -20.49 7.26 -33.57
N LEU A 120 -20.92 6.67 -32.44
CA LEU A 120 -22.20 5.99 -32.34
C LEU A 120 -23.36 7.02 -32.42
N ILE A 121 -23.26 8.16 -31.74
CA ILE A 121 -24.25 9.24 -31.83
C ILE A 121 -24.27 9.84 -33.25
N SER A 122 -23.11 10.20 -33.79
CA SER A 122 -23.05 10.94 -35.06
C SER A 122 -23.28 10.07 -36.29
N SER A 123 -22.82 8.82 -36.31
CA SER A 123 -22.96 7.94 -37.46
C SER A 123 -24.17 7.02 -37.35
N PHE A 124 -24.42 6.38 -36.21
CA PHE A 124 -25.56 5.46 -36.09
C PHE A 124 -26.86 6.22 -35.80
N PHE A 125 -26.92 6.98 -34.69
CA PHE A 125 -28.19 7.56 -34.26
C PHE A 125 -28.69 8.71 -35.14
N LYS A 126 -27.82 9.59 -35.65
CA LYS A 126 -28.25 10.61 -36.63
C LYS A 126 -28.73 9.99 -37.95
N GLN A 127 -28.09 8.92 -38.44
CA GLN A 127 -28.56 8.24 -39.66
C GLN A 127 -29.91 7.55 -39.44
N LEU A 128 -30.12 6.91 -38.28
CA LEU A 128 -31.42 6.36 -37.92
C LEU A 128 -32.51 7.44 -37.78
N ALA A 129 -32.19 8.62 -37.26
CA ALA A 129 -33.17 9.70 -37.11
C ALA A 129 -33.51 10.42 -38.42
N ASN A 130 -32.54 10.51 -39.35
CA ASN A 130 -32.76 11.09 -40.68
C ASN A 130 -33.40 10.10 -41.67
N THR A 131 -33.34 8.80 -41.38
CA THR A 131 -34.03 7.77 -42.16
C THR A 131 -35.37 7.51 -41.48
N ASP A 132 -36.40 8.25 -41.88
CA ASP A 132 -37.75 8.03 -41.39
C ASP A 132 -38.22 6.62 -41.80
N PHE A 133 -37.98 5.63 -40.94
CA PHE A 133 -38.65 4.33 -41.01
C PHE A 133 -40.11 4.51 -40.55
N GLY A 134 -40.84 5.41 -41.23
CA GLY A 134 -42.26 5.69 -41.02
C GLY A 134 -43.19 4.52 -41.34
N GLY A 135 -42.64 3.34 -41.61
CA GLY A 135 -43.33 2.06 -41.61
C GLY A 135 -42.35 1.00 -41.16
N GLY A 136 -42.73 0.21 -40.16
CA GLY A 136 -41.93 -0.83 -39.50
C GLY A 136 -40.89 -1.48 -40.40
N GLY A 137 -39.66 -0.97 -40.35
CA GLY A 137 -38.53 -1.49 -41.11
C GLY A 137 -37.97 -2.71 -40.41
N THR A 138 -38.35 -3.89 -40.89
CA THR A 138 -37.70 -5.15 -40.53
C THR A 138 -36.27 -5.19 -41.07
N VAL A 139 -35.29 -4.88 -40.23
CA VAL A 139 -33.90 -5.28 -40.47
C VAL A 139 -33.74 -6.69 -39.91
N GLY A 140 -33.61 -7.69 -40.78
CA GLY A 140 -33.39 -9.09 -40.38
C GLY A 140 -34.61 -9.83 -39.82
N GLY A 141 -35.83 -9.43 -40.20
CA GLY A 141 -37.07 -10.13 -39.78
C GLY A 141 -37.50 -9.91 -38.33
N VAL A 142 -36.73 -9.14 -37.55
CA VAL A 142 -37.11 -8.70 -36.21
C VAL A 142 -37.60 -7.26 -36.29
N GLY A 143 -38.90 -7.07 -36.06
CA GLY A 143 -39.54 -5.75 -36.06
C GLY A 143 -39.12 -4.94 -34.84
N PHE A 144 -38.05 -4.15 -34.97
CA PHE A 144 -37.75 -3.12 -33.99
C PHE A 144 -38.65 -1.92 -34.24
N ASN A 145 -39.61 -1.71 -33.34
CA ASN A 145 -40.43 -0.50 -33.32
C ASN A 145 -39.58 0.65 -32.75
N PHE A 146 -38.73 1.24 -33.59
CA PHE A 146 -38.06 2.50 -33.27
C PHE A 146 -39.10 3.63 -33.36
N VAL A 147 -40.05 3.66 -32.40
CA VAL A 147 -40.85 4.85 -32.14
C VAL A 147 -39.86 5.97 -31.94
N SER A 148 -39.85 6.94 -32.87
CA SER A 148 -39.14 8.23 -32.83
C SER A 148 -38.45 8.47 -31.48
N LEU A 149 -37.26 7.89 -31.33
CA LEU A 149 -36.50 8.04 -30.09
C LEU A 149 -35.86 9.42 -30.20
N PRO A 150 -36.28 10.41 -29.39
CA PRO A 150 -35.63 11.71 -29.42
C PRO A 150 -34.16 11.51 -29.08
N LEU A 151 -33.28 11.93 -29.99
CA LEU A 151 -31.82 11.80 -29.84
C LEU A 151 -31.35 12.28 -28.45
N ASP A 152 -32.00 13.33 -27.93
CA ASP A 152 -31.72 13.92 -26.62
C ASP A 152 -31.82 12.93 -25.44
N LYS A 153 -32.75 11.97 -25.49
CA LYS A 153 -32.85 10.96 -24.43
C LYS A 153 -31.71 9.96 -24.50
N ILE A 154 -31.28 9.61 -25.72
CA ILE A 154 -30.17 8.67 -25.93
C ILE A 154 -28.86 9.32 -25.48
N THR A 155 -28.59 10.56 -25.89
CA THR A 155 -27.39 11.30 -25.46
C THR A 155 -27.32 11.46 -23.95
N THR A 156 -28.46 11.73 -23.29
CA THR A 156 -28.53 11.83 -21.82
C THR A 156 -28.20 10.50 -21.12
N VAL A 157 -28.66 9.37 -21.64
CA VAL A 157 -28.33 8.04 -21.06
C VAL A 157 -26.84 7.75 -21.22
N PHE A 158 -26.25 8.02 -22.38
CA PHE A 158 -24.82 7.86 -22.60
C PHE A 158 -23.99 8.77 -21.69
N LEU A 159 -24.46 9.99 -21.41
CA LEU A 159 -23.81 10.90 -20.47
C LEU A 159 -23.75 10.30 -19.06
N TYR A 160 -24.86 9.77 -18.53
CA TYR A 160 -24.84 9.13 -17.21
C TYR A 160 -23.93 7.90 -17.17
N MET A 161 -23.92 7.11 -18.24
CA MET A 161 -23.04 5.94 -18.35
C MET A 161 -21.56 6.36 -18.33
N ALA A 162 -21.21 7.37 -19.13
CA ALA A 162 -19.86 7.93 -19.21
C ALA A 162 -19.39 8.54 -17.89
N MET A 163 -20.29 9.19 -17.15
CA MET A 163 -20.01 9.78 -15.83
C MET A 163 -19.68 8.70 -14.79
N ILE A 164 -20.44 7.61 -14.79
CA ILE A 164 -20.19 6.45 -13.92
C ILE A 164 -18.83 5.84 -14.28
N GLU A 165 -18.57 5.61 -15.57
CA GLU A 165 -17.29 5.07 -16.04
C GLU A 165 -16.11 5.96 -15.65
N ALA A 166 -16.18 7.27 -15.89
CA ALA A 166 -15.13 8.22 -15.54
C ALA A 166 -14.78 8.18 -14.04
N LEU A 167 -15.80 8.07 -13.19
CA LEU A 167 -15.63 7.99 -11.74
C LEU A 167 -14.90 6.70 -11.33
N PHE A 168 -15.35 5.55 -11.83
CA PHE A 168 -14.73 4.27 -11.50
C PHE A 168 -13.33 4.11 -12.12
N ALA A 169 -13.15 4.50 -13.39
CA ALA A 169 -11.87 4.46 -14.08
C ALA A 169 -10.81 5.33 -13.38
N GLY A 170 -11.17 6.55 -12.98
CA GLY A 170 -10.25 7.42 -12.25
C GLY A 170 -9.90 6.91 -10.86
N LEU A 171 -10.88 6.36 -10.12
CA LEU A 171 -10.65 5.83 -8.78
C LEU A 171 -9.79 4.55 -8.80
N VAL A 172 -10.09 3.63 -9.73
CA VAL A 172 -9.32 2.39 -9.92
C VAL A 172 -7.91 2.70 -10.42
N GLY A 173 -7.78 3.58 -11.42
CA GLY A 173 -6.49 3.97 -11.96
C GLY A 173 -5.57 4.62 -10.92
N GLY A 174 -6.12 5.50 -10.05
CA GLY A 174 -5.33 6.08 -8.97
C GLY A 174 -4.94 5.09 -7.87
N LYS A 175 -5.84 4.18 -7.48
CA LYS A 175 -5.50 3.10 -6.53
C LYS A 175 -4.37 2.23 -7.08
N MET A 176 -4.40 1.88 -8.37
CA MET A 176 -3.36 1.08 -9.00
C MET A 176 -2.02 1.83 -9.06
N ALA A 177 -2.05 3.12 -9.34
CA ALA A 177 -0.85 3.94 -9.51
C ALA A 177 -0.05 4.21 -8.23
N THR A 178 -0.72 4.74 -7.21
CA THR A 178 -0.05 5.25 -5.99
C THR A 178 -0.33 4.39 -4.76
N GLY A 179 -1.28 3.45 -4.84
CA GLY A 179 -1.69 2.55 -3.77
C GLY A 179 -2.79 3.10 -2.86
N TYR A 180 -3.11 4.39 -2.97
CA TYR A 180 -4.10 5.07 -2.12
C TYR A 180 -5.30 5.54 -2.94
N LEU A 181 -6.53 5.26 -2.46
CA LEU A 181 -7.76 5.74 -3.10
C LEU A 181 -7.83 7.27 -3.19
N LYS A 182 -7.23 7.98 -2.23
CA LYS A 182 -7.27 9.46 -2.15
C LYS A 182 -6.66 10.13 -3.38
N ASP A 183 -5.64 9.53 -3.96
CA ASP A 183 -5.00 10.07 -5.17
C ASP A 183 -5.85 9.83 -6.42
N GLY A 184 -6.62 8.73 -6.46
CA GLY A 184 -7.56 8.43 -7.54
C GLY A 184 -8.73 9.39 -7.61
N LEU A 185 -9.11 10.02 -6.50
CA LEU A 185 -10.16 11.03 -6.50
C LEU A 185 -9.80 12.24 -7.40
N LYS A 186 -8.53 12.65 -7.40
CA LYS A 186 -8.07 13.74 -8.29
C LYS A 186 -8.20 13.37 -9.76
N HIS A 187 -7.90 12.11 -10.10
CA HIS A 187 -8.01 11.62 -11.47
C HIS A 187 -9.47 11.43 -11.89
N ALA A 188 -10.32 10.93 -10.99
CA ALA A 188 -11.76 10.80 -11.22
C ALA A 188 -12.42 12.15 -11.50
N ILE A 189 -12.14 13.18 -10.69
CA ILE A 189 -12.68 14.53 -10.90
C ILE A 189 -12.21 15.11 -12.24
N LEU A 190 -10.93 14.91 -12.60
CA LEU A 190 -10.38 15.40 -13.87
C LEU A 190 -11.05 14.71 -15.08
N LEU A 191 -11.20 13.39 -15.05
CA LEU A 191 -11.87 12.62 -16.12
C LEU A 191 -13.34 13.00 -16.24
N MET A 192 -14.03 13.22 -15.12
CA MET A 192 -15.42 13.64 -15.08
C MET A 192 -15.61 15.03 -15.68
N MET A 193 -14.69 15.96 -15.41
CA MET A 193 -14.65 17.28 -16.04
C MET A 193 -14.41 17.17 -17.56
N ILE A 194 -13.46 16.34 -17.99
CA ILE A 194 -13.22 16.11 -19.42
C ILE A 194 -14.48 15.54 -20.09
N CYS A 195 -15.11 14.53 -19.47
CA CYS A 195 -16.33 13.92 -19.96
C CYS A 195 -17.43 14.96 -20.19
N PHE A 196 -17.66 15.82 -19.20
CA PHE A 196 -18.68 16.87 -19.27
C PHE A 196 -18.39 17.88 -20.38
N VAL A 197 -17.12 18.29 -20.52
CA VAL A 197 -16.68 19.20 -21.59
C VAL A 197 -16.83 18.55 -22.97
N THR A 198 -16.47 17.28 -23.13
CA THR A 198 -16.62 16.59 -24.42
C THR A 198 -18.09 16.44 -24.80
N PHE A 199 -18.97 16.13 -23.85
CA PHE A 199 -20.39 16.01 -24.11
C PHE A 199 -21.07 17.35 -24.44
N ILE A 200 -20.63 18.48 -23.86
CA ILE A 200 -21.23 19.79 -24.17
C ILE A 200 -20.73 20.38 -25.49
N PHE A 201 -19.48 20.12 -25.89
CA PHE A 201 -18.88 20.72 -27.09
C PHE A 201 -18.98 19.85 -28.35
N LEU A 202 -19.05 18.53 -28.21
CA LEU A 202 -18.83 17.58 -29.30
C LEU A 202 -20.10 16.77 -29.66
N ILE A 203 -21.01 16.59 -28.69
CA ILE A 203 -22.28 15.84 -28.83
C ILE A 203 -23.43 16.83 -28.81
#